data_AF-A0A1H3PR92-F1
#
_entry.id   AF-A0A1H3PR92-F1
#
_cell.length_a   1.000
_cell.length_b   1.000
_cell.length_c   1.000
_cell.angle_alpha   90.00
_cell.angle_beta   90.00
_cell.angle_gamma   90.00
#
_symmetry.space_group_name_H-M   'P 1'
#
loop_
_entity.id
_entity.type
_entity.pdbx_description
1 polymer ?
#
loop_
_entity_poly.entity_id
_entity_poly.type
_entity_poly.pdbx_seq_one_letter_code
_entity_poly.pdbx_strand_id
1 'polypeptide(L)' 'MSDQTWLERLEMLLVRYSHLEINEDVASLSLVELWAIYLYLSRLVDE' A
#
# COMPACT_ATOMS: atom_id res chain seq x y z
N MET A 1 -1.06 -19.85 9.36
CA MET A 1 -1.68 -18.70 8.65
C MET A 1 -0.69 -17.57 8.82
N SER A 2 -0.05 -17.11 7.76
CA SER A 2 1.01 -16.10 7.89
C SER A 2 0.43 -14.85 8.53
N ASP A 3 1.02 -14.41 9.64
CA ASP A 3 0.88 -13.06 10.18
C ASP A 3 1.51 -12.08 9.19
N GLN A 4 0.88 -11.95 8.02
CA GLN A 4 1.31 -11.01 7.00
C GLN A 4 1.09 -9.62 7.56
N THR A 5 2.19 -8.88 7.72
CA THR A 5 2.13 -7.52 8.24
C THR A 5 1.39 -6.62 7.25
N TRP A 6 0.79 -5.54 7.73
CA TRP A 6 0.11 -4.58 6.84
C TRP A 6 1.07 -3.96 5.81
N LEU A 7 2.38 -3.90 6.11
CA LEU A 7 3.42 -3.46 5.18
C LEU A 7 3.62 -4.42 4.01
N GLU A 8 3.65 -5.73 4.27
CA GLU A 8 3.72 -6.74 3.19
C GLU A 8 2.46 -6.69 2.31
N ARG A 9 1.29 -6.46 2.91
CA ARG A 9 0.06 -6.21 2.14
C ARG A 9 0.12 -4.91 1.35
N LEU A 10 0.67 -3.84 1.92
CA LEU A 10 0.87 -2.58 1.23
C LEU A 10 1.77 -2.76 0.01
N GLU A 11 2.87 -3.51 0.11
CA GLU A 11 3.75 -3.84 -1.02
C GLU A 11 2.97 -4.53 -2.16
N MET A 12 2.15 -5.54 -1.82
CA MET A 12 1.31 -6.21 -2.82
C MET A 12 0.30 -5.27 -3.48
N LEU A 13 -0.33 -4.38 -2.69
CA LEU A 13 -1.26 -3.38 -3.20
C LEU A 13 -0.58 -2.37 -4.12
N LEU A 14 0.59 -1.88 -3.74
CA LEU A 14 1.39 -0.95 -4.56
C LEU A 14 1.82 -1.57 -5.89
N VAL A 15 2.15 -2.86 -5.91
CA VAL A 15 2.42 -3.60 -7.15
C VAL A 15 1.13 -3.73 -7.99
N ARG A 16 0.01 -4.11 -7.36
CA ARG A 16 -1.30 -4.26 -8.03
C ARG A 16 -1.79 -2.95 -8.65
N TYR A 17 -1.59 -1.84 -7.96
CA TYR A 17 -1.98 -0.50 -8.38
C TYR A 17 -0.80 0.31 -8.95
N SER A 18 0.22 -0.36 -9.49
CA SER A 18 1.39 0.30 -10.09
C SER A 18 1.06 1.26 -11.23
N HIS A 19 -0.09 1.07 -11.89
CA HIS A 19 -0.63 1.98 -12.90
C HIS A 19 -1.11 3.33 -12.35
N LEU A 20 -1.22 3.49 -11.03
CA LEU A 20 -1.54 4.76 -10.37
C LEU A 20 -0.31 5.63 -10.14
N GLU A 21 0.89 5.17 -10.51
CA GLU A 21 2.17 5.90 -10.39
C GLU A 21 2.53 6.34 -8.94
N ILE A 22 1.91 5.73 -7.93
CA ILE A 22 2.14 6.01 -6.50
C ILE A 22 3.55 5.59 -6.05
N ASN A 23 4.25 4.77 -6.84
CA ASN A 23 5.49 4.09 -6.44
C ASN A 23 6.76 4.96 -6.42
N GLU A 24 6.78 6.13 -7.07
CA GLU A 24 8.04 6.87 -7.27
C GLU A 24 8.68 7.38 -5.97
N ASP A 25 7.93 7.50 -4.87
CA ASP A 25 8.45 8.08 -3.62
C ASP A 25 8.00 7.35 -2.34
N VAL A 26 7.50 6.11 -2.42
CA VAL A 26 7.00 5.36 -1.23
C VAL A 26 8.06 5.24 -0.12
N ALA A 27 9.34 5.14 -0.49
CA ALA A 27 10.44 5.03 0.46
C ALA A 27 10.75 6.32 1.23
N SER A 28 10.28 7.49 0.76
CA SER A 28 10.45 8.78 1.45
C SER A 28 9.29 9.12 2.39
N LEU A 29 8.22 8.32 2.38
CA LEU A 29 7.03 8.52 3.19
C LEU A 29 7.24 8.10 4.65
N SER A 30 6.61 8.84 5.56
CA SER A 30 6.48 8.47 6.95
C SER A 30 5.55 7.26 7.14
N LEU A 31 5.64 6.61 8.31
CA LEU A 31 4.77 5.48 8.65
C LEU A 31 3.27 5.84 8.61
N VAL A 32 2.93 7.10 8.92
CA VAL A 32 1.55 7.60 8.89
C VAL A 32 1.05 7.74 7.46
N GLU A 33 1.89 8.24 6.55
CA GLU A 33 1.57 8.35 5.12
C GLU A 33 1.43 6.97 4.48
N LEU A 34 2.32 6.04 4.81
CA LEU A 34 2.22 4.64 4.38
C LEU A 34 0.92 3.98 4.87
N TRP A 35 0.51 4.26 6.11
CA TRP A 35 -0.76 3.76 6.64
C TRP A 35 -1.98 4.34 5.90
N ALA A 36 -1.96 5.63 5.58
CA ALA A 36 -3.02 6.28 4.81
C ALA A 36 -3.14 5.68 3.39
N ILE A 37 -2.01 5.44 2.72
CA ILE A 37 -1.98 4.77 1.40
C ILE A 37 -2.50 3.34 1.52
N TYR A 38 -2.08 2.59 2.54
CA TYR A 38 -2.58 1.24 2.78
C TYR A 38 -4.12 1.21 2.90
N LEU A 39 -4.69 2.13 3.68
CA LEU A 39 -6.16 2.23 3.82
C LEU A 39 -6.84 2.60 2.50
N TYR A 40 -6.28 3.56 1.75
CA TYR A 40 -6.82 3.97 0.46
C TYR A 40 -6.84 2.82 -0.55
N LEU A 41 -5.69 2.15 -0.74
CA LEU A 41 -5.55 1.04 -1.67
C LEU A 41 -6.36 -0.19 -1.22
N SER A 42 -6.48 -0.43 0.09
CA SER A 42 -7.33 -1.51 0.61
C SER A 42 -8.80 -1.30 0.24
N ARG A 43 -9.31 -0.06 0.35
CA ARG A 43 -10.70 0.25 -0.02
C ARG A 43 -10.96 0.05 -1.51
N LEU A 44 -9.98 0.36 -2.35
CA LEU A 44 -10.02 0.14 -3.81
C LEU A 44 -10.10 -1.34 -4.21
N VAL A 45 -9.76 -2.27 -3.31
CA VAL A 45 -9.88 -3.71 -3.57
C VAL A 45 -11.31 -4.22 -3.32
N ASP A 46 -12.05 -3.55 -2.44
CA ASP A 46 -13.41 -3.93 -2.05
C ASP A 46 -14.50 -3.32 -2.98
N GLU A 47 -14.12 -2.48 -3.95
CA GLU A 47 -14.95 -2.02 -5.08
C GLU A 47 -14.83 -2.95 -6.30
#